data_AF-A0A4D4K3Y7-F1
#
_entry.id   AF-A0A4D4K3Y7-F1
#
_cell.length_a   1.000
_cell.length_b   1.000
_cell.length_c   1.000
_cell.angle_alpha   90.00
_cell.angle_beta   90.00
_cell.angle_gamma   90.00
#
_symmetry.space_group_name_H-M   'P 1'
#
loop_
_entity.id
_entity.type
_entity.pdbx_description
1 polymer ?
#
loop_
_entity_poly.entity_id
_entity_poly.type
_entity_poly.pdbx_seq_one_letter_code
_entity_poly.pdbx_strand_id
1 'polypeptide(L)'
;MAKLRAAGADAFGVPLDVTDDESVIAAVQLIEERAGRLDVLVNNAGVAGGWPEEPSTLDLDTVRRLVETNGIGVIRVTNAMLPLLRRSAHPRIVNQSSHVGSLTLQTTPGVDLGGSAGPTRRRRPTSTPSPSSTPRS
;
A
#
# COMPACT_ATOMS: atom_id res chain seq x y z
N MET A 1 5.09 10.88 19.61
CA MET A 1 5.70 12.20 19.96
C MET A 1 6.64 12.14 21.16
N ALA A 2 6.21 11.71 22.35
CA ALA A 2 7.06 11.69 23.54
C ALA A 2 8.39 10.93 23.38
N LYS A 3 8.37 9.73 22.77
CA LYS A 3 9.59 8.93 22.50
C LYS A 3 10.57 9.62 21.54
N LEU A 4 10.08 10.32 20.52
CA LEU A 4 10.93 11.05 19.56
C LEU A 4 11.62 12.23 20.24
N ARG A 5 10.86 13.01 21.01
CA ARG A 5 11.41 14.13 21.79
C ARG A 5 12.40 13.66 22.85
N ALA A 6 12.11 12.56 23.54
CA ALA A 6 13.04 11.94 24.49
C ALA A 6 14.35 11.47 23.83
N ALA A 7 14.31 11.11 22.55
CA ALA A 7 15.49 10.79 21.74
C ALA A 7 16.20 12.03 21.17
N GLY A 8 15.79 13.25 21.56
CA GLY A 8 16.41 14.51 21.15
C GLY A 8 15.90 15.09 19.83
N ALA A 9 14.89 14.48 19.19
CA ALA A 9 14.33 15.03 17.96
C ALA A 9 13.38 16.20 18.24
N ASP A 10 13.50 17.28 17.46
CA ASP A 10 12.46 18.30 17.39
C ASP A 10 11.32 17.81 16.51
N ALA A 11 10.26 17.33 17.13
CA ALA A 11 9.15 16.67 16.45
C ALA A 11 7.81 17.26 16.90
N PHE A 12 6.97 17.68 15.96
CA PHE A 12 5.58 18.09 16.23
C PHE A 12 4.60 17.25 15.41
N GLY A 13 3.35 17.20 15.87
CA GLY A 13 2.28 16.49 15.19
C GLY A 13 1.56 17.40 14.20
N VAL A 14 1.21 16.86 13.04
CA VAL A 14 0.41 17.52 12.02
C VAL A 14 -0.75 16.59 11.69
N PRO A 15 -2.00 16.92 12.09
CA PRO A 15 -3.17 16.19 11.63
C PRO A 15 -3.26 16.25 10.12
N LEU A 16 -3.45 15.10 9.49
CA LEU A 16 -3.54 14.98 8.04
C LEU A 16 -4.36 13.73 7.68
N ASP A 17 -5.53 13.96 7.11
CA ASP A 17 -6.25 12.97 6.32
C ASP A 17 -5.91 13.20 4.85
N VAL A 18 -5.26 12.22 4.21
CA VAL A 18 -4.82 12.34 2.82
C VAL A 18 -5.97 12.28 1.81
N THR A 19 -7.18 11.92 2.25
CA THR A 19 -8.39 11.84 1.43
C THR A 19 -9.21 13.14 1.44
N ASP A 20 -8.85 14.10 2.30
CA ASP A 20 -9.57 15.36 2.48
C ASP A 20 -8.72 16.57 2.10
N ASP A 21 -9.22 17.39 1.17
CA ASP A 21 -8.51 18.58 0.68
C ASP A 21 -8.34 19.64 1.79
N GLU A 22 -9.33 19.82 2.66
CA GLU A 22 -9.25 20.82 3.74
C GLU A 22 -8.20 20.41 4.79
N SER A 23 -8.17 19.13 5.17
CA SER A 23 -7.12 18.57 6.02
C SER A 23 -5.73 18.77 5.43
N VAL A 24 -5.55 18.53 4.13
CA VAL A 24 -4.26 18.73 3.45
C VAL A 24 -3.84 20.20 3.46
N ILE A 25 -4.76 21.13 3.18
CA ILE A 25 -4.47 22.57 3.20
C ILE A 25 -4.07 23.02 4.61
N ALA A 26 -4.79 22.59 5.64
CA ALA A 26 -4.47 22.90 7.03
C ALA A 26 -3.10 22.35 7.44
N ALA A 27 -2.74 21.15 6.96
CA ALA A 27 -1.42 20.57 7.20
C ALA A 27 -0.30 21.40 6.54
N VAL A 28 -0.48 21.86 5.29
CA VAL A 28 0.49 22.75 4.61
C VAL A 28 0.71 24.01 5.41
N GLN A 29 -0.36 24.68 5.83
CA GLN A 29 -0.30 25.92 6.61
C GLN A 29 0.46 25.71 7.92
N LEU A 30 0.14 24.64 8.66
CA LEU A 30 0.81 24.34 9.92
C LEU A 30 2.31 24.06 9.74
N ILE A 31 2.70 23.32 8.69
CA ILE A 31 4.12 23.04 8.41
C ILE A 31 4.83 24.34 8.01
N GLU A 32 4.19 25.18 7.19
CA GLU A 32 4.73 26.47 6.78
C GLU A 32 4.97 27.37 8.00
N GLU A 33 4.01 27.50 8.89
CA GLU A 33 4.13 28.32 10.11
C GLU A 33 5.24 27.83 11.05
N ARG A 34 5.41 26.51 11.17
CA ARG A 34 6.33 25.89 12.14
C ARG A 34 7.75 25.74 11.63
N ALA A 35 7.92 25.45 10.34
CA ALA A 35 9.20 25.09 9.75
C ALA A 35 9.59 25.93 8.52
N GLY A 36 8.63 26.60 7.86
CA GLY A 36 8.85 27.47 6.70
C GLY A 36 9.23 26.76 5.40
N ARG A 37 9.63 25.48 5.46
CA ARG A 37 10.02 24.63 4.33
C ARG A 37 9.74 23.16 4.61
N LEU A 38 9.84 22.33 3.58
CA LEU A 38 9.84 20.87 3.70
C LEU A 38 11.04 20.31 2.94
N ASP A 39 11.88 19.51 3.59
CA ASP A 39 13.06 18.91 2.94
C ASP A 39 12.75 17.53 2.35
N VAL A 40 11.91 16.75 3.05
CA VAL A 40 11.53 15.40 2.65
C VAL A 40 10.04 15.18 2.87
N LEU A 41 9.34 14.72 1.84
CA LEU A 41 7.99 14.19 1.94
C LEU A 41 8.04 12.65 1.84
N VAL A 42 7.49 11.97 2.85
CA VAL A 42 7.31 10.52 2.80
C VAL A 42 5.82 10.20 2.71
N ASN A 43 5.37 9.83 1.52
CA ASN A 43 4.01 9.36 1.27
C ASN A 43 3.91 7.91 1.74
N ASN A 44 3.57 7.74 3.02
CA ASN A 44 3.45 6.45 3.69
C ASN A 44 2.00 6.05 4.00
N ALA A 45 1.09 7.03 4.06
CA ALA A 45 -0.32 6.75 4.36
C ALA A 45 -0.90 5.79 3.32
N GLY A 46 -1.52 4.71 3.79
CA GLY A 46 -2.14 3.72 2.93
C GLY A 46 -3.02 2.75 3.69
N VAL A 47 -4.00 2.21 2.99
CA VAL A 47 -4.93 1.18 3.49
C VAL A 47 -4.80 -0.09 2.66
N ALA A 48 -5.16 -1.23 3.25
CA ALA A 48 -5.22 -2.51 2.56
C ALA A 48 -6.69 -2.98 2.45
N GLY A 49 -7.00 -3.71 1.39
CA GLY A 49 -8.29 -4.42 1.26
C GLY A 49 -8.30 -5.73 2.05
N GLY A 50 -9.35 -6.53 1.88
CA GLY A 50 -9.37 -7.89 2.38
C GLY A 50 -8.37 -8.77 1.62
N TRP A 51 -7.79 -9.76 2.30
CA TRP A 51 -6.92 -10.76 1.66
C TRP A 51 -7.26 -12.16 2.18
N PRO A 52 -7.39 -13.18 1.30
CA PRO A 52 -7.48 -13.09 -0.16
C PRO A 52 -8.89 -12.65 -0.63
N GLU A 53 -8.96 -11.84 -1.69
CA GLU A 53 -10.22 -11.45 -2.34
C GLU A 53 -10.30 -12.06 -3.75
N GLU A 54 -11.41 -12.75 -4.03
CA GLU A 54 -11.75 -13.20 -5.38
C GLU A 54 -12.11 -11.96 -6.22
N PRO A 55 -11.48 -11.73 -7.40
CA PRO A 55 -11.79 -10.57 -8.24
C PRO A 55 -13.27 -10.49 -8.62
N SER A 56 -13.96 -11.62 -8.68
CA SER A 56 -15.38 -11.74 -9.00
C SER A 56 -16.32 -11.25 -7.90
N THR A 57 -15.83 -11.13 -6.65
CA THR A 57 -16.64 -10.76 -5.48
C THR A 57 -16.18 -9.45 -4.83
N LEU A 58 -15.25 -8.73 -5.47
CA LEU A 58 -14.63 -7.54 -4.92
C LEU A 58 -15.65 -6.39 -4.81
N ASP A 59 -15.77 -5.83 -3.61
CA ASP A 59 -16.60 -4.65 -3.36
C ASP A 59 -15.96 -3.39 -3.97
N LEU A 60 -16.70 -2.71 -4.86
CA LEU A 60 -16.21 -1.50 -5.51
C LEU A 60 -15.98 -0.34 -4.54
N ASP A 61 -16.69 -0.27 -3.41
CA ASP A 61 -16.44 0.78 -2.43
C ASP A 61 -15.09 0.56 -1.72
N THR A 62 -14.71 -0.69 -1.51
CA THR A 62 -13.37 -1.05 -1.04
C THR A 62 -12.29 -0.64 -2.04
N VAL A 63 -12.49 -0.90 -3.34
CA VAL A 63 -11.57 -0.44 -4.39
C VAL A 63 -11.46 1.08 -4.43
N ARG A 64 -12.59 1.80 -4.35
CA ARG A 64 -12.60 3.26 -4.33
C ARG A 64 -11.79 3.81 -3.16
N ARG A 65 -11.99 3.28 -1.94
CA ARG A 65 -11.20 3.70 -0.76
C ARG A 65 -9.70 3.45 -0.91
N LEU A 66 -9.33 2.32 -1.49
CA LEU A 66 -7.93 1.96 -1.78
C LEU A 66 -7.29 2.94 -2.76
N VAL A 67 -7.97 3.20 -3.88
CA VAL A 67 -7.49 4.14 -4.91
C VAL A 67 -7.43 5.57 -4.36
N GLU A 68 -8.45 5.98 -3.61
CA GLU A 68 -8.52 7.32 -3.01
C GLU A 68 -7.37 7.56 -2.05
N THR A 69 -7.06 6.61 -1.17
CA THR A 69 -5.99 6.79 -0.17
C THR A 69 -4.60 6.58 -0.78
N ASN A 70 -4.39 5.46 -1.46
CA ASN A 70 -3.05 4.99 -1.84
C ASN A 70 -2.56 5.60 -3.16
N GLY A 71 -3.47 6.10 -4.00
CA GLY A 71 -3.18 6.70 -5.30
C GLY A 71 -3.44 8.19 -5.31
N ILE A 72 -4.71 8.58 -5.19
CA ILE A 72 -5.14 9.99 -5.30
C ILE A 72 -4.58 10.81 -4.13
N GLY A 73 -4.63 10.30 -2.90
CA GLY A 73 -4.11 10.96 -1.71
C GLY A 73 -2.61 11.26 -1.79
N VAL A 74 -1.82 10.34 -2.36
CA VAL A 74 -0.39 10.56 -2.62
C VAL A 74 -0.17 11.74 -3.57
N ILE A 75 -0.96 11.82 -4.64
CA ILE A 75 -0.88 12.92 -5.61
C ILE A 75 -1.33 14.24 -4.98
N ARG A 76 -2.47 14.24 -4.26
CA ARG A 76 -3.04 15.39 -3.56
C ARG A 76 -2.03 16.01 -2.60
N VAL A 77 -1.50 15.21 -1.68
CA VAL A 77 -0.51 15.66 -0.68
C VAL A 77 0.76 16.15 -1.36
N THR A 78 1.27 15.42 -2.35
CA THR A 78 2.49 15.81 -3.06
C THR A 78 2.31 17.19 -3.70
N ASN A 79 1.24 17.40 -4.46
CA ASN A 79 0.96 18.67 -5.13
C ASN A 79 0.83 19.82 -4.14
N ALA A 80 0.14 19.61 -3.02
CA ALA A 80 -0.04 20.63 -1.99
C ALA A 80 1.28 21.00 -1.28
N MET A 81 2.19 20.03 -1.10
CA MET A 81 3.47 20.22 -0.42
C MET A 81 4.59 20.73 -1.34
N LEU A 82 4.43 20.69 -2.67
CA LEU A 82 5.44 21.14 -3.64
C LEU A 82 5.97 22.56 -3.37
N PRO A 83 5.15 23.58 -3.02
CA PRO A 83 5.66 24.91 -2.70
C PRO A 83 6.67 24.93 -1.54
N LEU A 84 6.43 24.12 -0.50
CA LEU A 84 7.34 23.99 0.65
C LEU A 84 8.60 23.18 0.30
N LEU A 85 8.44 22.12 -0.49
CA LEU A 85 9.56 21.31 -1.00
C LEU A 85 10.52 22.13 -1.85
N ARG A 86 10.00 23.00 -2.71
CA ARG A 86 10.83 23.87 -3.56
C ARG A 86 11.71 24.87 -2.80
N ARG A 87 11.43 25.11 -1.51
CA ARG A 87 12.27 25.94 -0.63
C ARG A 87 13.47 25.18 -0.06
N SER A 88 13.49 23.85 -0.16
CA SER A 88 14.63 23.03 0.22
C SER A 88 15.73 23.12 -0.83
N ALA A 89 16.99 23.08 -0.39
CA ALA A 89 18.14 22.92 -1.28
C ALA A 89 18.19 21.53 -1.95
N HIS A 90 17.62 20.50 -1.30
CA HIS A 90 17.70 19.11 -1.74
C HIS A 90 16.37 18.35 -1.49
N PRO A 91 15.28 18.75 -2.15
CA PRO A 91 13.96 18.15 -1.90
C PRO A 91 13.94 16.67 -2.27
N ARG A 92 13.30 15.84 -1.43
CA ARG A 92 13.05 14.42 -1.70
C ARG A 92 11.59 14.06 -1.50
N ILE A 93 11.05 13.27 -2.42
CA ILE A 93 9.76 12.62 -2.26
C ILE A 93 10.01 11.11 -2.24
N VAL A 94 9.54 10.45 -1.19
CA VAL A 94 9.62 9.00 -1.00
C VAL A 94 8.20 8.47 -0.97
N ASN A 95 7.85 7.61 -1.92
CA ASN A 95 6.56 6.91 -1.95
C ASN A 95 6.76 5.50 -1.41
N GLN A 96 6.11 5.16 -0.30
CA GLN A 96 6.13 3.80 0.21
C GLN A 96 5.14 2.95 -0.58
N SER A 97 5.67 2.04 -1.40
CA SER A 97 4.90 1.03 -2.12
C SER A 97 4.95 -0.32 -1.41
N SER A 98 4.45 -1.36 -2.06
CA SER A 98 4.44 -2.73 -1.56
C SER A 98 4.89 -3.70 -2.65
N HIS A 99 5.25 -4.93 -2.25
CA HIS A 99 5.61 -5.99 -3.19
C HIS A 99 4.50 -6.25 -4.22
N VAL A 100 3.22 -6.07 -3.83
CA VAL A 100 2.10 -6.28 -4.73
C VAL A 100 2.05 -5.28 -5.89
N GLY A 101 2.71 -4.12 -5.79
CA GLY A 101 2.86 -3.16 -6.88
C GLY A 101 3.95 -3.53 -7.90
N SER A 102 4.72 -4.59 -7.66
CA SER A 102 5.79 -5.03 -8.57
C SER A 102 5.28 -6.06 -9.57
N LEU A 103 5.18 -5.67 -10.84
CA LEU A 103 4.82 -6.59 -11.92
C LEU A 103 5.81 -7.76 -12.04
N THR A 104 7.09 -7.51 -11.83
CA THR A 104 8.13 -8.55 -11.82
C THR A 104 7.84 -9.59 -10.75
N LEU A 105 7.55 -9.18 -9.51
CA LEU A 105 7.26 -10.13 -8.45
C LEU A 105 5.94 -10.87 -8.67
N GLN A 106 4.91 -10.19 -9.19
CA GLN A 106 3.60 -10.79 -9.51
C GLN A 106 3.67 -11.86 -10.61
N THR A 107 4.63 -11.74 -11.53
CA THR A 107 4.78 -12.67 -12.66
C THR A 107 5.85 -13.73 -12.43
N THR A 108 6.62 -13.64 -11.33
CA THR A 108 7.65 -14.61 -11.00
C THR A 108 7.04 -15.81 -10.27
N PRO A 109 7.13 -17.05 -10.82
CA PRO A 109 6.59 -18.23 -10.16
C PRO A 109 7.24 -18.48 -8.79
N GLY A 110 6.43 -18.84 -7.80
CA GLY A 110 6.93 -19.26 -6.48
C GLY A 110 7.30 -18.11 -5.53
N VAL A 111 7.08 -16.84 -5.92
CA VAL A 111 7.20 -15.71 -4.99
C VAL A 111 5.98 -15.68 -4.08
N ASP A 112 6.20 -15.82 -2.77
CA ASP A 112 5.18 -15.58 -1.76
C ASP A 112 5.10 -14.08 -1.46
N LEU A 113 3.98 -13.46 -1.85
CA LEU A 113 3.72 -12.05 -1.61
C LEU A 113 2.97 -11.79 -0.29
N GLY A 114 2.92 -12.79 0.60
CA GLY A 114 2.27 -12.70 1.90
C GLY A 114 0.79 -13.08 1.85
N GLY A 115 0.45 -14.19 1.18
CA GLY A 115 -0.91 -14.76 1.23
C GLY A 115 -1.52 -15.18 -0.11
N SER A 116 -0.81 -15.05 -1.23
CA SER A 116 -1.23 -15.55 -2.53
C SER A 116 -0.75 -16.99 -2.74
N ALA A 117 -1.27 -17.91 -1.94
CA ALA A 117 -1.44 -19.27 -2.45
C ALA A 117 -2.50 -19.18 -3.57
N GLY A 118 -2.05 -18.93 -4.80
CA GLY A 118 -2.90 -19.05 -5.98
C GLY A 118 -3.61 -20.42 -5.96
N PRO A 119 -4.80 -20.57 -6.58
CA PRO A 119 -5.56 -21.80 -6.47
C PRO A 119 -4.70 -22.95 -6.96
N THR A 120 -4.17 -23.75 -6.03
CA THR A 120 -3.56 -25.03 -6.33
C THR A 120 -4.65 -25.84 -7.02
N ARG A 121 -4.59 -25.90 -8.35
CA ARG A 121 -5.42 -26.77 -9.16
C ARG A 121 -5.15 -28.18 -8.65
N ARG A 122 -6.02 -28.66 -7.76
CA ARG A 122 -5.97 -30.01 -7.22
C ARG A 122 -6.03 -30.93 -8.43
N ARG A 123 -4.88 -31.51 -8.81
CA ARG A 123 -4.85 -32.51 -9.88
C ARG A 123 -5.83 -33.59 -9.46
N ARG A 124 -6.92 -33.72 -10.21
CA ARG A 124 -7.91 -34.77 -10.03
C ARG A 124 -7.13 -36.09 -10.05
N PRO A 125 -7.19 -36.94 -9.02
CA PRO A 125 -6.46 -38.20 -9.04
C PRO A 125 -6.94 -38.98 -10.26
N THR A 126 -6.02 -39.29 -11.16
CA THR A 126 -6.27 -40.23 -12.24
C THR A 126 -6.54 -41.57 -11.58
N SER A 127 -7.80 -42.01 -11.61
CA SER A 127 -8.17 -43.37 -11.25
C SER A 127 -7.48 -44.32 -12.23
N THR A 128 -6.37 -44.91 -11.82
CA THR A 128 -5.86 -46.14 -12.45
C THR A 128 -6.93 -47.22 -12.29
N PRO A 129 -7.38 -47.88 -13.36
CA PRO A 129 -8.30 -49.01 -13.23
C PRO A 129 -7.55 -50.18 -12.58
N SER A 130 -8.16 -50.76 -11.55
CA SER A 130 -7.67 -51.97 -10.88
C SER A 130 -7.75 -53.16 -11.85
N PRO A 131 -6.73 -54.03 -11.96
CA PRO A 131 -6.80 -55.20 -12.84
C PRO A 131 -7.79 -56.21 -12.27
N SER A 132 -8.75 -56.61 -13.11
CA SER A 132 -9.76 -57.64 -12.84
C SER A 132 -9.11 -58.98 -12.52
N SER A 133 -9.39 -59.54 -11.34
CA SER A 133 -9.07 -60.93 -11.01
C SER A 133 -10.11 -61.87 -11.62
N THR A 134 -9.68 -62.73 -12.55
CA THR A 134 -10.44 -63.87 -13.08
C THR A 134 -10.55 -64.97 -11.99
N PRO A 135 -11.62 -65.79 -11.95
CA PRO A 135 -11.86 -66.70 -10.84
C PRO A 135 -11.07 -68.01 -10.99
N ARG A 136 -10.62 -68.57 -9.86
CA ARG A 136 -10.11 -69.95 -9.77
C ARG A 136 -11.25 -70.96 -9.91
N SER A 137 -10.97 -72.04 -10.63
CA SER A 137 -11.66 -73.33 -10.53
C SER A 137 -11.30 -74.05 -9.24
#